data_AF-A0A2E3EJU8-F1
#
_entry.id   AF-A0A2E3EJU8-F1
#
_cell.length_a   1.000
_cell.length_b   1.000
_cell.length_c   1.000
_cell.angle_alpha   90.00
_cell.angle_beta   90.00
_cell.angle_gamma   90.00
#
_symmetry.space_group_name_H-M   'P 1'
#
loop_
_entity.id
_entity.type
_entity.pdbx_description
1 polymer ?
#
loop_
_entity_poly.entity_id
_entity_poly.type
_entity_poly.pdbx_seq_one_letter_code
_entity_poly.pdbx_strand_id
1 'polypeptide(L)'
;MASEIAPDVYAMRHSCAHLMAAAIRELYPEAKFGVGPPTATGFYYDIDLPEPLKLDDLQKIEQMMRKLRKKKLRFDRRELPIEDAIGFMREHHQDYKVELLQLLRDRGTTAIAKETGDDTAVDGDQSGVDSVSFYTTGNFVDLCRGPHVENTGQCGEFKLINIAGAYWRGNSDGPQLQRIYGLCFPTKEELEHCMWQMEQAKLRDHRKIGRELKIYRFSPEVGAGLPLWLPRGTALRDELEFLAQKEERRDGYLRVVTPQITKEELYYRSRHLPYYAEDMYKPFEIDGERFYLRPMNCPHHHQVYLAEKHSYRDLPVRLSEYGQVYRYEASGALSGLTRVRGFCQNDAHIYCRYDQAKDEFLKVMRLHARYYDLFGIKDYYMRLSLPDLDKLDKYVDEPEKWLAALKIIREAMIESGYPFREVEGEAAFYGPKVDFMIKSVIGTEYAISTNQLDFLATQTFDLTYIGEDGKEHPVYVIHRAPLGSHERFVAFLIEHYAGNFPTWLAPVQAMVVPIADRHNDYAEEVRNLLFDADVPTGTGGLRVEVDTSTERMQKKIRNAQLEKIPYILVVGDKEAETRTVAVRLRNGTDLGAMPIAEVIARMRDEVVNRRDIELPVIETAGDATAH
;
A
#
# COMPACT_ATOMS: atom_id res chain seq x y z
N MET A 1 9.90 -11.24 -10.44
CA MET A 1 9.95 -11.22 -8.95
C MET A 1 10.88 -12.30 -8.34
N ALA A 2 11.98 -12.69 -9.00
CA ALA A 2 13.01 -13.58 -8.43
C ALA A 2 14.34 -12.88 -8.12
N SER A 3 14.47 -11.60 -8.50
CA SER A 3 15.74 -10.84 -8.51
C SER A 3 16.18 -10.28 -7.15
N GLU A 4 15.42 -10.51 -6.07
CA GLU A 4 15.72 -9.95 -4.74
C GLU A 4 16.03 -11.01 -3.66
N ILE A 5 15.96 -12.30 -3.98
CA ILE A 5 16.24 -13.38 -3.01
C ILE A 5 17.69 -13.84 -3.21
N ALA A 6 18.48 -13.85 -2.14
CA ALA A 6 19.83 -14.39 -2.17
C ALA A 6 19.82 -15.84 -2.74
N PRO A 7 20.74 -16.21 -3.65
CA PRO A 7 20.66 -17.47 -4.39
C PRO A 7 20.57 -18.72 -3.51
N ASP A 8 21.22 -18.70 -2.35
CA ASP A 8 21.19 -19.75 -1.34
C ASP A 8 19.81 -19.86 -0.65
N VAL A 9 19.21 -18.73 -0.29
CA VAL A 9 17.86 -18.67 0.28
C VAL A 9 16.82 -19.11 -0.75
N TYR A 10 17.00 -18.73 -2.03
CA TYR A 10 16.16 -19.20 -3.13
C TYR A 10 16.19 -20.73 -3.23
N ALA A 11 17.38 -21.33 -3.29
CA ALA A 11 17.55 -22.78 -3.38
C ALA A 11 16.95 -23.50 -2.16
N MET A 12 17.13 -22.96 -0.95
CA MET A 12 16.57 -23.51 0.28
C MET A 12 15.03 -23.51 0.27
N ARG A 13 14.41 -22.38 -0.08
CA ARG A 13 12.94 -22.26 -0.13
C ARG A 13 12.32 -23.14 -1.22
N HIS A 14 12.97 -23.19 -2.37
CA HIS A 14 12.59 -24.05 -3.47
C HIS A 14 12.69 -25.54 -3.11
N SER A 15 13.78 -25.95 -2.45
CA SER A 15 13.90 -27.29 -1.88
C SER A 15 12.86 -27.59 -0.80
N CYS A 16 12.41 -26.58 -0.04
CA CYS A 16 11.33 -26.75 0.93
C CYS A 16 9.97 -27.01 0.25
N ALA A 17 9.70 -26.37 -0.90
CA ALA A 17 8.54 -26.68 -1.74
C ALA A 17 8.55 -28.16 -2.19
N HIS A 18 9.70 -28.65 -2.67
CA HIS A 18 9.86 -30.05 -3.05
C HIS A 18 9.76 -31.01 -1.87
N LEU A 19 10.27 -30.62 -0.70
CA LEU A 19 10.11 -31.39 0.54
C LEU A 19 8.64 -31.52 0.93
N MET A 20 7.84 -30.45 0.78
CA MET A 20 6.39 -30.49 0.99
C MET A 20 5.71 -31.41 -0.02
N ALA A 21 6.03 -31.28 -1.31
CA ALA A 21 5.46 -32.14 -2.34
C ALA A 21 5.82 -33.63 -2.13
N ALA A 22 7.06 -33.92 -1.71
CA ALA A 22 7.48 -35.27 -1.32
C ALA A 22 6.71 -35.80 -0.11
N ALA A 23 6.48 -34.96 0.91
CA ALA A 23 5.67 -35.33 2.07
C ALA A 23 4.22 -35.62 1.69
N ILE A 24 3.65 -34.85 0.76
CA ILE A 24 2.29 -35.05 0.26
C ILE A 24 2.21 -36.34 -0.55
N ARG A 25 3.18 -36.62 -1.42
CA ARG A 25 3.22 -37.89 -2.17
C ARG A 25 3.28 -39.12 -1.25
N GLU A 26 3.97 -39.04 -0.11
CA GLU A 26 4.01 -40.12 0.88
C GLU A 26 2.67 -40.31 1.60
N LEU A 27 1.91 -39.24 1.82
CA LEU A 27 0.62 -39.29 2.52
C LEU A 27 -0.55 -39.59 1.56
N TYR A 28 -0.46 -39.11 0.33
CA TYR A 28 -1.47 -39.13 -0.73
C TYR A 28 -0.80 -39.55 -2.05
N PRO A 29 -0.62 -40.87 -2.29
CA PRO A 29 0.07 -41.38 -3.47
C PRO A 29 -0.55 -40.93 -4.81
N GLU A 30 -1.84 -40.65 -4.83
CA GLU A 30 -2.64 -40.21 -5.99
C GLU A 30 -2.50 -38.72 -6.32
N ALA A 31 -1.79 -37.94 -5.50
CA ALA A 31 -1.61 -36.51 -5.71
C ALA A 31 -1.02 -36.18 -7.09
N LYS A 32 -1.62 -35.20 -7.77
CA LYS A 32 -1.05 -34.62 -9.00
C LYS A 32 -0.51 -33.23 -8.70
N PHE A 33 0.69 -32.96 -9.18
CA PHE A 33 1.45 -31.75 -8.83
C PHE A 33 1.49 -30.77 -10.00
N GLY A 34 1.12 -29.52 -9.71
CA GLY A 34 1.20 -28.40 -10.63
C GLY A 34 2.55 -27.67 -10.51
N VAL A 35 2.50 -26.40 -10.12
CA VAL A 35 3.67 -25.53 -9.96
C VAL A 35 3.94 -25.22 -8.48
N GLY A 36 5.21 -25.11 -8.10
CA GLY A 36 5.61 -24.84 -6.72
C GLY A 36 6.85 -23.95 -6.57
N PRO A 37 6.78 -22.67 -6.94
CA PRO A 37 7.91 -21.77 -6.86
C PRO A 37 8.16 -21.29 -5.41
N PRO A 38 9.40 -20.86 -5.11
CA PRO A 38 9.66 -20.07 -3.91
C PRO A 38 8.98 -18.70 -3.98
N THR A 39 8.73 -18.12 -2.80
CA THR A 39 8.21 -16.75 -2.61
C THR A 39 9.20 -15.93 -1.77
N ALA A 40 8.92 -14.64 -1.60
CA ALA A 40 9.75 -13.71 -0.82
C ALA A 40 9.94 -14.12 0.66
N THR A 41 9.04 -14.92 1.23
CA THR A 41 9.10 -15.39 2.64
C THR A 41 9.02 -16.91 2.78
N GLY A 42 8.90 -17.64 1.68
CA GLY A 42 8.71 -19.09 1.72
C GLY A 42 8.46 -19.70 0.36
N PHE A 43 7.34 -20.38 0.18
CA PHE A 43 7.01 -21.11 -1.04
C PHE A 43 5.50 -21.42 -1.11
N TYR A 44 5.03 -21.88 -2.26
CA TYR A 44 3.75 -22.55 -2.36
C TYR A 44 3.84 -23.78 -3.28
N TYR A 45 2.81 -24.59 -3.32
CA TYR A 45 2.66 -25.65 -4.32
C TYR A 45 1.19 -25.86 -4.66
N ASP A 46 0.89 -25.93 -5.96
CA ASP A 46 -0.43 -26.26 -6.50
C ASP A 46 -0.59 -27.77 -6.65
N ILE A 47 -1.66 -28.31 -6.07
CA ILE A 47 -1.86 -29.74 -5.94
C ILE A 47 -3.32 -30.07 -6.25
N ASP A 48 -3.51 -31.12 -7.03
CA ASP A 48 -4.81 -31.70 -7.30
C ASP A 48 -4.93 -33.02 -6.53
N LEU A 49 -6.01 -33.10 -5.75
CA LEU A 49 -6.36 -34.22 -4.91
C LEU A 49 -7.88 -34.46 -5.03
N PRO A 50 -8.33 -35.73 -5.06
CA PRO A 50 -9.76 -36.04 -5.10
C PRO A 50 -10.52 -35.47 -3.89
N GLU A 51 -9.89 -35.47 -2.72
CA GLU A 51 -10.45 -34.88 -1.50
C GLU A 51 -9.77 -33.53 -1.18
N PRO A 52 -10.57 -32.48 -0.91
CA PRO A 52 -10.04 -31.21 -0.42
C PRO A 52 -9.31 -31.35 0.91
N LEU A 53 -8.10 -30.81 0.98
CA LEU A 53 -7.30 -30.72 2.19
C LEU A 53 -7.95 -29.78 3.21
N LYS A 54 -7.88 -30.16 4.48
CA LYS A 54 -8.35 -29.35 5.61
C LYS A 54 -7.16 -28.77 6.36
N LEU A 55 -7.43 -27.78 7.22
CA LEU A 55 -6.39 -27.13 8.03
C LEU A 55 -5.61 -28.14 8.90
N ASP A 56 -6.28 -29.19 9.40
CA ASP A 56 -5.66 -30.26 10.19
C ASP A 56 -4.69 -31.13 9.37
N ASP A 57 -4.89 -31.23 8.06
CA ASP A 57 -4.00 -31.99 7.18
C ASP A 57 -2.65 -31.28 7.00
N LEU A 58 -2.62 -29.94 7.10
CA LEU A 58 -1.36 -29.18 7.12
C LEU A 58 -0.45 -29.64 8.26
N GLN A 59 -1.00 -29.96 9.44
CA GLN A 59 -0.20 -30.46 10.56
C GLN A 59 0.40 -31.83 10.25
N LYS A 60 -0.36 -32.72 9.60
CA LYS A 60 0.13 -34.05 9.19
C LYS A 60 1.23 -33.94 8.13
N ILE A 61 1.03 -33.07 7.13
CA ILE A 61 2.01 -32.80 6.08
C ILE A 61 3.28 -32.22 6.71
N GLU A 62 3.18 -31.23 7.60
CA GLU A 62 4.34 -30.63 8.27
C GLU A 62 5.13 -31.68 9.10
N GLN A 63 4.43 -32.57 9.80
CA GLN A 63 5.08 -33.68 10.53
C GLN A 63 5.82 -34.63 9.58
N MET A 64 5.23 -34.95 8.43
CA MET A 64 5.88 -35.77 7.41
C MET A 64 7.08 -35.06 6.80
N MET A 65 6.99 -33.76 6.49
CA MET A 65 8.12 -32.94 6.04
C MET A 65 9.27 -32.98 7.05
N ARG A 66 9.00 -32.85 8.35
CA ARG A 66 10.02 -32.97 9.42
C ARG A 66 10.64 -34.36 9.45
N LYS A 67 9.84 -35.42 9.23
CA LYS A 67 10.35 -36.81 9.13
C LYS A 67 11.29 -36.98 7.92
N LEU A 68 10.93 -36.44 6.77
CA LEU A 68 11.74 -36.49 5.55
C LEU A 68 13.01 -35.61 5.64
N ARG A 69 12.94 -34.44 6.29
CA ARG A 69 14.11 -33.60 6.62
C ARG A 69 15.13 -34.35 7.47
N LYS A 70 14.69 -35.07 8.49
CA LYS A 70 15.58 -35.89 9.36
C LYS A 70 16.31 -37.01 8.61
N LYS A 71 15.72 -37.52 7.51
CA LYS A 71 16.34 -38.56 6.67
C LYS A 71 17.48 -38.02 5.78
N LYS A 72 17.62 -36.70 5.61
CA LYS A 72 18.64 -36.07 4.74
C LYS A 72 18.66 -36.66 3.32
N LEU A 73 17.48 -36.79 2.71
CA LEU A 73 17.34 -37.32 1.35
C LEU A 73 17.99 -36.37 0.35
N ARG A 74 18.67 -36.88 -0.68
CA ARG A 74 19.30 -36.06 -1.72
C ARG A 74 18.27 -35.51 -2.70
N PHE A 75 18.58 -34.36 -3.29
CA PHE A 75 17.89 -33.81 -4.44
C PHE A 75 18.65 -34.22 -5.71
N ASP A 76 18.34 -35.39 -6.26
CA ASP A 76 19.09 -35.96 -7.39
C ASP A 76 18.57 -35.40 -8.72
N ARG A 77 19.41 -34.62 -9.42
CA ARG A 77 19.10 -34.05 -10.74
C ARG A 77 19.37 -35.09 -11.82
N ARG A 78 18.44 -35.24 -12.75
CA ARG A 78 18.63 -35.99 -14.01
C ARG A 78 18.07 -35.20 -15.18
N GLU A 79 18.63 -35.40 -16.36
CA GLU A 79 18.09 -34.85 -17.60
C GLU A 79 17.45 -35.96 -18.41
N LEU A 80 16.32 -35.64 -19.03
CA LEU A 80 15.61 -36.54 -19.94
C LEU A 80 15.33 -35.79 -21.26
N PRO A 81 15.42 -36.46 -22.41
CA PRO A 81 14.85 -35.96 -23.65
C PRO A 81 13.37 -35.62 -23.48
N ILE A 82 12.90 -34.58 -24.18
CA ILE A 82 11.55 -34.04 -23.97
C ILE A 82 10.43 -35.09 -24.21
N GLU A 83 10.60 -35.98 -25.18
CA GLU A 83 9.62 -37.05 -25.47
C GLU A 83 9.62 -38.15 -24.39
N ASP A 84 10.80 -38.54 -23.90
CA ASP A 84 10.93 -39.49 -22.79
C ASP A 84 10.36 -38.90 -21.49
N ALA A 85 10.55 -37.60 -21.27
CA ALA A 85 10.00 -36.86 -20.15
C ALA A 85 8.47 -36.85 -20.16
N ILE A 86 7.85 -36.63 -21.34
CA ILE A 86 6.40 -36.68 -21.53
C ILE A 86 5.87 -38.08 -21.24
N GLY A 87 6.53 -39.12 -21.76
CA GLY A 87 6.19 -40.51 -21.48
C GLY A 87 6.26 -40.85 -20.00
N PHE A 88 7.38 -40.51 -19.36
CA PHE A 88 7.62 -40.72 -17.94
C PHE A 88 6.54 -40.07 -17.06
N MET A 89 6.21 -38.79 -17.28
CA MET A 89 5.18 -38.12 -16.46
C MET A 89 3.76 -38.65 -16.72
N ARG A 90 3.48 -39.16 -17.93
CA ARG A 90 2.21 -39.83 -18.24
C ARG A 90 2.06 -41.16 -17.50
N GLU A 91 3.12 -41.96 -17.45
CA GLU A 91 3.14 -43.22 -16.68
C GLU A 91 2.97 -42.98 -15.17
N HIS A 92 3.46 -41.85 -14.67
CA HIS A 92 3.29 -41.42 -13.28
C HIS A 92 1.99 -40.64 -13.00
N HIS A 93 1.06 -40.59 -13.97
CA HIS A 93 -0.24 -39.92 -13.89
C HIS A 93 -0.15 -38.43 -13.47
N GLN A 94 0.88 -37.71 -13.95
CA GLN A 94 1.11 -36.29 -13.69
C GLN A 94 0.66 -35.40 -14.86
N ASP A 95 -0.64 -35.37 -15.12
CA ASP A 95 -1.23 -34.72 -16.31
C ASP A 95 -0.82 -33.24 -16.46
N TYR A 96 -0.77 -32.49 -15.36
CA TYR A 96 -0.32 -31.09 -15.35
C TYR A 96 1.13 -30.92 -15.79
N LYS A 97 2.02 -31.84 -15.40
CA LYS A 97 3.42 -31.83 -15.83
C LYS A 97 3.56 -32.23 -17.30
N VAL A 98 2.72 -33.14 -17.79
CA VAL A 98 2.66 -33.50 -19.21
C VAL A 98 2.29 -32.28 -20.06
N GLU A 99 1.29 -31.49 -19.64
CA GLU A 99 0.93 -30.25 -20.34
C GLU A 99 2.10 -29.26 -20.39
N LEU A 100 2.79 -29.03 -19.26
CA LEU A 100 3.96 -28.16 -19.21
C LEU A 100 5.09 -28.62 -20.14
N LEU A 101 5.33 -29.93 -20.23
CA LEU A 101 6.33 -30.49 -21.14
C LEU A 101 5.94 -30.32 -22.61
N GLN A 102 4.66 -30.49 -22.95
CA GLN A 102 4.18 -30.23 -24.31
C GLN A 102 4.36 -28.77 -24.70
N LEU A 103 4.08 -27.83 -23.79
CA LEU A 103 4.35 -26.40 -24.05
C LEU A 103 5.84 -26.11 -24.21
N LEU A 104 6.69 -26.70 -23.38
CA LEU A 104 8.15 -26.58 -23.51
C LEU A 104 8.65 -27.14 -24.84
N ARG A 105 8.09 -28.26 -25.30
CA ARG A 105 8.40 -28.83 -26.61
C ARG A 105 7.92 -27.95 -27.76
N ASP A 106 6.71 -27.41 -27.66
CA ASP A 106 6.08 -26.73 -28.80
C ASP A 106 6.47 -25.24 -28.87
N ARG A 107 6.86 -24.62 -27.75
CA ARG A 107 7.08 -23.17 -27.63
C ARG A 107 8.36 -22.77 -26.91
N GLY A 108 9.10 -23.71 -26.32
CA GLY A 108 10.30 -23.42 -25.52
C GLY A 108 10.04 -22.74 -24.17
N THR A 109 8.79 -22.39 -23.85
CA THR A 109 8.38 -21.70 -22.63
C THR A 109 7.09 -22.27 -22.05
N THR A 110 6.97 -22.23 -20.73
CA THR A 110 5.72 -22.55 -20.01
C THR A 110 4.88 -21.30 -19.73
N ALA A 111 5.38 -20.10 -20.05
CA ALA A 111 4.64 -18.85 -19.89
C ALA A 111 3.75 -18.62 -21.12
N ILE A 112 2.48 -18.25 -20.90
CA ILE A 112 1.61 -17.74 -21.96
C ILE A 112 1.22 -16.30 -21.59
N ALA A 113 1.56 -15.34 -22.45
CA ALA A 113 1.35 -13.91 -22.23
C ALA A 113 -0.10 -13.53 -21.86
N LYS A 114 -1.09 -14.22 -22.45
CA LYS A 114 -2.53 -14.04 -22.13
C LYS A 114 -2.92 -14.44 -20.70
N GLU A 115 -2.11 -15.24 -20.01
CA GLU A 115 -2.42 -15.80 -18.68
C GLU A 115 -1.67 -15.08 -17.55
N THR A 116 -0.52 -14.47 -17.83
CA THR A 116 0.32 -13.79 -16.83
C THR A 116 0.08 -12.28 -16.75
N GLY A 117 -0.59 -11.67 -17.73
CA GLY A 117 -0.81 -10.23 -17.79
C GLY A 117 0.49 -9.42 -17.82
N ASP A 118 1.55 -10.05 -18.32
CA ASP A 118 2.91 -9.51 -18.36
C ASP A 118 3.36 -9.47 -19.83
N ASP A 119 3.43 -8.27 -20.41
CA ASP A 119 3.87 -8.02 -21.79
C ASP A 119 5.36 -8.32 -22.00
N THR A 120 6.08 -8.68 -20.94
CA THR A 120 7.48 -9.17 -21.00
C THR A 120 7.59 -10.70 -21.05
N ALA A 121 6.46 -11.41 -20.98
CA ALA A 121 6.42 -12.85 -21.26
C ALA A 121 6.80 -13.05 -22.72
N VAL A 122 8.07 -13.37 -22.95
CA VAL A 122 8.61 -13.71 -24.27
C VAL A 122 7.78 -14.89 -24.78
N ASP A 123 6.99 -14.69 -25.83
CA ASP A 123 6.62 -15.79 -26.72
C ASP A 123 7.96 -16.42 -27.09
N GLY A 124 8.23 -17.63 -26.58
CA GLY A 124 9.51 -18.29 -26.85
C GLY A 124 9.77 -18.31 -28.36
N ASP A 125 11.03 -18.44 -28.77
CA ASP A 125 11.51 -18.37 -30.17
C ASP A 125 10.93 -19.45 -31.12
N GLN A 126 9.81 -20.08 -30.75
CA GLN A 126 9.18 -21.26 -31.38
C GLN A 126 10.15 -22.45 -31.56
N SER A 127 11.37 -22.35 -31.02
CA SER A 127 12.30 -23.45 -30.84
C SER A 127 11.97 -24.13 -29.52
N GLY A 128 11.35 -25.31 -29.59
CA GLY A 128 11.18 -26.20 -28.45
C GLY A 128 12.49 -26.49 -27.72
N VAL A 129 12.40 -26.96 -26.47
CA VAL A 129 13.58 -27.50 -25.76
C VAL A 129 13.72 -29.00 -26.02
N ASP A 130 14.94 -29.44 -26.33
CA ASP A 130 15.24 -30.85 -26.64
C ASP A 130 15.33 -31.74 -25.37
N SER A 131 15.75 -31.15 -24.25
CA SER A 131 15.88 -31.85 -22.96
C SER A 131 15.38 -30.99 -21.81
N VAL A 132 14.97 -31.67 -20.74
CA VAL A 132 14.48 -31.06 -19.50
C VAL A 132 15.07 -31.75 -18.30
N SER A 133 15.18 -31.02 -17.18
CA SER A 133 15.67 -31.57 -15.93
C SER A 133 14.54 -31.98 -14.99
N PHE A 134 14.77 -33.07 -14.29
CA PHE A 134 13.95 -33.55 -13.19
C PHE A 134 14.78 -33.63 -11.91
N TYR A 135 14.11 -33.43 -10.78
CA TYR A 135 14.67 -33.67 -9.47
C TYR A 135 13.90 -34.79 -8.77
N THR A 136 14.63 -35.76 -8.23
CA THR A 136 14.09 -36.84 -7.40
C THR A 136 14.41 -36.56 -5.94
N THR A 137 13.43 -36.75 -5.06
CA THR A 137 13.56 -36.60 -3.61
C THR A 137 12.73 -37.68 -2.91
N GLY A 138 13.39 -38.76 -2.49
CA GLY A 138 12.68 -39.95 -2.00
C GLY A 138 11.81 -40.55 -3.09
N ASN A 139 10.51 -40.72 -2.82
CA ASN A 139 9.53 -41.27 -3.77
C ASN A 139 8.91 -40.21 -4.70
N PHE A 140 9.33 -38.96 -4.58
CA PHE A 140 8.82 -37.84 -5.38
C PHE A 140 9.78 -37.48 -6.51
N VAL A 141 9.23 -37.24 -7.70
CA VAL A 141 9.97 -36.77 -8.87
C VAL A 141 9.22 -35.58 -9.44
N ASP A 142 9.93 -34.48 -9.70
CA ASP A 142 9.33 -33.25 -10.24
C ASP A 142 10.08 -32.71 -11.45
N LEU A 143 9.32 -32.14 -12.40
CA LEU A 143 9.86 -31.35 -13.51
C LEU A 143 10.30 -29.98 -12.98
N CYS A 144 11.61 -29.78 -12.88
CA CYS A 144 12.17 -28.60 -12.23
C CYS A 144 13.58 -28.27 -12.73
N ARG A 145 13.87 -26.98 -12.87
CA ARG A 145 15.19 -26.47 -13.32
C ARG A 145 16.20 -26.27 -12.19
N GLY A 146 15.76 -26.23 -10.93
CA GLY A 146 16.58 -25.90 -9.77
C GLY A 146 16.90 -24.39 -9.67
N PRO A 147 17.93 -24.00 -8.89
CA PRO A 147 18.77 -24.87 -8.05
C PRO A 147 18.03 -25.40 -6.81
N HIS A 148 18.62 -26.42 -6.18
CA HIS A 148 18.20 -27.03 -4.91
C HIS A 148 19.41 -27.12 -3.97
N VAL A 149 19.16 -27.18 -2.66
CA VAL A 149 20.18 -27.60 -1.69
C VAL A 149 20.57 -29.08 -1.90
N GLU A 150 21.66 -29.55 -1.30
CA GLU A 150 22.18 -30.90 -1.56
C GLU A 150 21.26 -31.99 -1.00
N ASN A 151 20.66 -31.75 0.18
CA ASN A 151 19.77 -32.71 0.83
C ASN A 151 18.67 -32.04 1.67
N THR A 152 17.59 -32.78 1.96
CA THR A 152 16.44 -32.28 2.71
C THR A 152 16.77 -31.78 4.12
N GLY A 153 17.93 -32.16 4.68
CA GLY A 153 18.43 -31.67 5.96
C GLY A 153 18.83 -30.20 5.94
N GLN A 154 19.20 -29.67 4.77
CA GLN A 154 19.55 -28.27 4.53
C GLN A 154 18.33 -27.38 4.23
N CYS A 155 17.13 -27.94 4.16
CA CYS A 155 15.93 -27.11 4.23
C CYS A 155 15.91 -26.40 5.60
N GLY A 156 15.61 -25.11 5.60
CA GLY A 156 15.54 -24.28 6.81
C GLY A 156 14.39 -24.65 7.74
N GLU A 157 14.09 -23.78 8.68
CA GLU A 157 12.88 -23.86 9.50
C GLU A 157 11.65 -23.45 8.68
N PHE A 158 10.56 -24.21 8.80
CA PHE A 158 9.37 -24.03 7.97
C PHE A 158 8.06 -24.16 8.75
N LYS A 159 7.01 -23.53 8.22
CA LYS A 159 5.64 -23.58 8.73
C LYS A 159 4.64 -23.53 7.57
N LEU A 160 3.68 -24.44 7.52
CA LEU A 160 2.56 -24.34 6.58
C LEU A 160 1.49 -23.37 7.13
N ILE A 161 1.02 -22.44 6.31
CA ILE A 161 0.23 -21.28 6.78
C ILE A 161 -1.22 -21.22 6.27
N ASN A 162 -1.49 -21.64 5.03
CA ASN A 162 -2.85 -21.58 4.47
C ASN A 162 -3.02 -22.51 3.26
N ILE A 163 -4.27 -22.85 2.95
CA ILE A 163 -4.71 -23.51 1.73
C ILE A 163 -5.59 -22.51 0.96
N ALA A 164 -5.31 -22.29 -0.32
CA ALA A 164 -6.11 -21.44 -1.20
C ALA A 164 -6.53 -22.23 -2.46
N GLY A 165 -7.61 -21.82 -3.11
CA GLY A 165 -7.92 -22.30 -4.45
C GLY A 165 -7.02 -21.61 -5.49
N ALA A 166 -6.50 -22.38 -6.44
CA ALA A 166 -5.78 -21.85 -7.59
C ALA A 166 -6.36 -22.46 -8.86
N TYR A 167 -6.70 -21.62 -9.83
CA TYR A 167 -7.08 -22.10 -11.15
C TYR A 167 -5.84 -22.50 -11.92
N TRP A 168 -5.85 -23.69 -12.54
CA TRP A 168 -4.74 -24.11 -13.39
C TRP A 168 -4.47 -23.03 -14.44
N ARG A 169 -3.24 -22.50 -14.42
CA ARG A 169 -2.78 -21.45 -15.35
C ARG A 169 -3.61 -20.16 -15.32
N GLY A 170 -4.31 -19.89 -14.22
CA GLY A 170 -5.15 -18.71 -14.07
C GLY A 170 -6.46 -18.76 -14.87
N ASN A 171 -6.79 -19.88 -15.52
CA ASN A 171 -8.02 -20.03 -16.28
C ASN A 171 -9.19 -20.45 -15.36
N SER A 172 -10.13 -19.54 -15.10
CA SER A 172 -11.29 -19.79 -14.24
C SER A 172 -12.22 -20.91 -14.72
N ASP A 173 -12.18 -21.24 -16.01
CA ASP A 173 -12.96 -22.34 -16.60
C ASP A 173 -12.21 -23.69 -16.53
N GLY A 174 -10.96 -23.68 -16.08
CA GLY A 174 -10.10 -24.86 -15.96
C GLY A 174 -10.22 -25.58 -14.61
N PRO A 175 -9.46 -26.68 -14.43
CA PRO A 175 -9.42 -27.40 -13.15
C PRO A 175 -8.99 -26.50 -12.00
N GLN A 176 -9.67 -26.63 -10.87
CA GLN A 176 -9.33 -25.93 -9.63
C GLN A 176 -8.39 -26.78 -8.78
N LEU A 177 -7.17 -26.30 -8.58
CA LEU A 177 -6.16 -26.91 -7.72
C LEU A 177 -6.21 -26.29 -6.32
N GLN A 178 -5.57 -26.99 -5.38
CA GLN A 178 -5.36 -26.55 -4.01
C GLN A 178 -3.91 -26.06 -3.85
N ARG A 179 -3.74 -24.77 -3.58
CA ARG A 179 -2.45 -24.15 -3.32
C ARG A 179 -2.15 -24.17 -1.83
N ILE A 180 -1.11 -24.88 -1.43
CA ILE A 180 -0.61 -24.84 -0.05
C ILE A 180 0.54 -23.83 0.04
N TYR A 181 0.41 -22.87 0.96
CA TYR A 181 1.47 -21.90 1.25
C TYR A 181 2.28 -22.31 2.48
N GLY A 182 3.60 -22.15 2.40
CA GLY A 182 4.54 -22.37 3.49
C GLY A 182 5.57 -21.26 3.63
N LEU A 183 6.03 -21.03 4.86
CA LEU A 183 7.17 -20.18 5.19
C LEU A 183 8.44 -21.03 5.25
N CYS A 184 9.59 -20.46 4.87
CA CYS A 184 10.88 -21.11 5.08
C CYS A 184 12.02 -20.10 5.25
N PHE A 185 12.72 -20.22 6.39
CA PHE A 185 13.81 -19.34 6.81
C PHE A 185 15.02 -20.15 7.28
N PRO A 186 16.25 -19.63 7.17
CA PRO A 186 17.45 -20.32 7.64
C PRO A 186 17.43 -20.63 9.14
N THR A 187 16.84 -19.74 9.95
CA THR A 187 16.82 -19.83 11.41
C THR A 187 15.39 -19.88 11.96
N LYS A 188 15.26 -20.39 13.19
CA LYS A 188 13.97 -20.47 13.89
C LYS A 188 13.49 -19.07 14.28
N GLU A 189 14.42 -18.22 14.68
CA GLU A 189 14.20 -16.84 15.11
C GLU A 189 13.63 -16.01 13.96
N GLU A 190 14.13 -16.15 12.74
CA GLU A 190 13.59 -15.48 11.56
C GLU A 190 12.19 -15.97 11.19
N LEU A 191 11.93 -17.28 11.31
CA LEU A 191 10.59 -17.84 11.09
C LEU A 191 9.59 -17.29 12.11
N GLU A 192 9.95 -17.31 13.39
CA GLU A 192 9.12 -16.80 14.48
C GLU A 192 8.89 -15.29 14.33
N HIS A 193 9.91 -14.53 13.94
CA HIS A 193 9.77 -13.10 13.62
C HIS A 193 8.81 -12.87 12.47
N CYS A 194 8.93 -13.61 11.36
CA CYS A 194 8.02 -13.49 10.22
C CYS A 194 6.56 -13.83 10.62
N MET A 195 6.36 -14.90 11.37
CA MET A 195 5.03 -15.28 11.88
C MET A 195 4.44 -14.21 12.79
N TRP A 196 5.28 -13.65 13.66
CA TRP A 196 4.89 -12.53 14.52
C TRP A 196 4.53 -11.28 13.70
N GLN A 197 5.30 -10.92 12.67
CA GLN A 197 4.98 -9.81 11.76
C GLN A 197 3.63 -10.03 11.07
N MET A 198 3.35 -11.24 10.59
CA MET A 198 2.08 -11.59 9.96
C MET A 198 0.90 -11.46 10.94
N GLU A 199 1.07 -11.85 12.20
CA GLU A 199 0.00 -11.71 13.20
C GLU A 199 -0.22 -10.25 13.59
N GLN A 200 0.86 -9.48 13.77
CA GLN A 200 0.77 -8.04 13.99
C GLN A 200 0.13 -7.32 12.80
N ALA A 201 0.35 -7.78 11.57
CA ALA A 201 -0.29 -7.26 10.36
C ALA A 201 -1.81 -7.48 10.36
N LYS A 202 -2.27 -8.69 10.72
CA LYS A 202 -3.71 -8.99 10.82
C LYS A 202 -4.41 -8.15 11.88
N LEU A 203 -3.74 -7.88 13.00
CA LEU A 203 -4.28 -7.04 14.07
C LEU A 203 -4.38 -5.57 13.66
N ARG A 204 -3.57 -5.13 12.69
CA ARG A 204 -3.49 -3.75 12.19
C ARG A 204 -4.26 -3.51 10.89
N ASP A 205 -4.76 -4.58 10.25
CA ASP A 205 -5.41 -4.52 8.95
C ASP A 205 -6.52 -3.45 8.90
N HIS A 206 -6.30 -2.44 8.05
CA HIS A 206 -7.20 -1.31 7.93
C HIS A 206 -8.62 -1.71 7.48
N ARG A 207 -8.80 -2.87 6.83
CA ARG A 207 -10.11 -3.38 6.41
C ARG A 207 -10.92 -3.87 7.61
N LYS A 208 -10.24 -4.46 8.59
CA LYS A 208 -10.86 -4.90 9.85
C LYS A 208 -11.14 -3.69 10.73
N ILE A 209 -10.10 -2.91 11.03
CA ILE A 209 -10.20 -1.76 11.95
C ILE A 209 -11.10 -0.67 11.37
N GLY A 210 -10.98 -0.37 10.07
CA GLY A 210 -11.81 0.64 9.41
C GLY A 210 -13.30 0.32 9.48
N ARG A 211 -13.68 -0.96 9.45
CA ARG A 211 -15.06 -1.41 9.68
C ARG A 211 -15.46 -1.30 11.15
N GLU A 212 -14.62 -1.78 12.06
CA GLU A 212 -14.86 -1.74 13.51
C GLU A 212 -15.04 -0.30 14.03
N LEU A 213 -14.22 0.62 13.53
CA LEU A 213 -14.26 2.05 13.88
C LEU A 213 -15.22 2.87 13.00
N LYS A 214 -15.96 2.24 12.10
CA LYS A 214 -16.95 2.89 11.22
C LYS A 214 -16.34 4.04 10.41
N ILE A 215 -15.13 3.86 9.87
CA ILE A 215 -14.41 4.85 9.06
C ILE A 215 -14.95 4.88 7.63
N TYR A 216 -15.11 3.70 7.03
CA TYR A 216 -15.58 3.57 5.66
C TYR A 216 -16.31 2.25 5.46
N ARG A 217 -17.02 2.15 4.34
CA ARG A 217 -17.57 0.88 3.84
C ARG A 217 -17.53 0.83 2.32
N PHE A 218 -17.61 -0.38 1.78
CA PHE A 218 -17.93 -0.58 0.37
C PHE A 218 -19.39 -1.03 0.23
N SER A 219 -20.02 -0.67 -0.88
CA SER A 219 -21.36 -1.15 -1.25
C SER A 219 -21.28 -1.79 -2.64
N PRO A 220 -21.75 -3.04 -2.81
CA PRO A 220 -21.83 -3.67 -4.12
C PRO A 220 -22.63 -2.83 -5.12
N GLU A 221 -23.68 -2.13 -4.66
CA GLU A 221 -24.53 -1.26 -5.48
C GLU A 221 -23.81 0.02 -5.94
N VAL A 222 -22.83 0.50 -5.18
CA VAL A 222 -22.03 1.68 -5.55
C VAL A 222 -20.90 1.29 -6.52
N GLY A 223 -20.32 0.11 -6.32
CA GLY A 223 -19.28 -0.44 -7.20
C GLY A 223 -17.96 -0.72 -6.47
N ALA A 224 -17.21 -1.69 -7.01
CA ALA A 224 -15.93 -2.10 -6.44
C ALA A 224 -14.87 -0.99 -6.56
N GLY A 225 -14.11 -0.77 -5.49
CA GLY A 225 -13.05 0.23 -5.45
C GLY A 225 -13.56 1.67 -5.30
N LEU A 226 -14.82 1.86 -4.92
CA LEU A 226 -15.42 3.16 -4.63
C LEU A 226 -15.84 3.23 -3.16
N PRO A 227 -14.94 3.70 -2.25
CA PRO A 227 -15.23 3.70 -0.82
C PRO A 227 -16.28 4.76 -0.45
N LEU A 228 -17.23 4.37 0.40
CA LEU A 228 -18.12 5.29 1.08
C LEU A 228 -17.48 5.70 2.41
N TRP A 229 -17.08 6.96 2.50
CA TRP A 229 -16.59 7.56 3.74
C TRP A 229 -17.77 7.78 4.70
N LEU A 230 -17.69 7.17 5.88
CA LEU A 230 -18.67 7.34 6.95
C LEU A 230 -18.29 8.57 7.81
N PRO A 231 -19.17 9.09 8.68
CA PRO A 231 -18.89 10.33 9.42
C PRO A 231 -17.53 10.38 10.13
N ARG A 232 -17.12 9.26 10.76
CA ARG A 232 -15.82 9.15 11.43
C ARG A 232 -14.64 9.18 10.45
N GLY A 233 -14.80 8.60 9.26
CA GLY A 233 -13.80 8.69 8.21
C GLY A 233 -13.76 10.05 7.53
N THR A 234 -14.91 10.72 7.38
CA THR A 234 -14.96 12.10 6.88
C THR A 234 -14.22 13.05 7.83
N ALA A 235 -14.39 12.92 9.14
CA ALA A 235 -13.62 13.70 10.11
C ALA A 235 -12.09 13.51 9.95
N LEU A 236 -11.61 12.29 9.68
CA LEU A 236 -10.19 12.05 9.36
C LEU A 236 -9.76 12.80 8.11
N ARG A 237 -10.58 12.79 7.05
CA ARG A 237 -10.28 13.50 5.81
C ARG A 237 -10.19 15.00 6.05
N ASP A 238 -11.16 15.57 6.76
CA ASP A 238 -11.22 16.99 7.06
C ASP A 238 -9.99 17.44 7.85
N GLU A 239 -9.54 16.64 8.83
CA GLU A 239 -8.30 16.93 9.58
C GLU A 239 -7.04 16.91 8.71
N LEU A 240 -6.92 15.92 7.83
CA LEU A 240 -5.78 15.79 6.92
C LEU A 240 -5.76 16.93 5.91
N GLU A 241 -6.92 17.27 5.35
CA GLU A 241 -7.05 18.37 4.41
C GLU A 241 -6.80 19.72 5.08
N PHE A 242 -7.31 19.94 6.30
CA PHE A 242 -7.04 21.15 7.08
C PHE A 242 -5.55 21.31 7.40
N LEU A 243 -4.88 20.23 7.80
CA LEU A 243 -3.43 20.23 8.00
C LEU A 243 -2.69 20.63 6.72
N ALA A 244 -3.05 20.01 5.60
CA ALA A 244 -2.44 20.30 4.31
C ALA A 244 -2.67 21.76 3.90
N GLN A 245 -3.88 22.29 4.03
CA GLN A 245 -4.20 23.70 3.74
C GLN A 245 -3.29 24.65 4.51
N LYS A 246 -3.05 24.37 5.80
CA LYS A 246 -2.21 25.22 6.67
C LYS A 246 -0.74 25.20 6.25
N GLU A 247 -0.17 24.01 6.04
CA GLU A 247 1.23 23.85 5.65
C GLU A 247 1.50 24.35 4.22
N GLU A 248 0.59 24.07 3.29
CA GLU A 248 0.67 24.56 1.91
C GLU A 248 0.56 26.08 1.83
N ARG A 249 -0.36 26.70 2.59
CA ARG A 249 -0.49 28.16 2.63
C ARG A 249 0.79 28.82 3.16
N ARG A 250 1.43 28.22 4.17
CA ARG A 250 2.71 28.69 4.71
C ARG A 250 3.82 28.68 3.66
N ASP A 251 3.79 27.71 2.76
CA ASP A 251 4.76 27.58 1.66
C ASP A 251 4.34 28.34 0.38
N GLY A 252 3.27 29.14 0.45
CA GLY A 252 2.83 30.01 -0.63
C GLY A 252 2.09 29.29 -1.76
N TYR A 253 1.45 28.15 -1.48
CA TYR A 253 0.55 27.49 -2.44
C TYR A 253 -0.78 28.23 -2.57
N LEU A 254 -1.32 28.21 -3.78
CA LEU A 254 -2.61 28.75 -4.16
C LEU A 254 -3.56 27.59 -4.45
N ARG A 255 -4.64 27.51 -3.68
CA ARG A 255 -5.62 26.43 -3.86
C ARG A 255 -6.54 26.70 -5.03
N VAL A 256 -6.77 25.66 -5.83
CA VAL A 256 -7.68 25.65 -6.97
C VAL A 256 -8.67 24.50 -6.84
N VAL A 257 -9.76 24.57 -7.61
CA VAL A 257 -10.72 23.47 -7.77
C VAL A 257 -10.99 23.31 -9.24
N THR A 258 -10.82 22.10 -9.77
CA THR A 258 -10.98 21.85 -11.20
C THR A 258 -12.00 20.74 -11.48
N PRO A 259 -12.65 20.72 -12.66
CA PRO A 259 -13.63 19.69 -13.01
C PRO A 259 -13.06 18.27 -13.01
N GLN A 260 -13.92 17.28 -12.77
CA GLN A 260 -13.57 15.85 -12.80
C GLN A 260 -13.82 15.17 -14.15
N ILE A 261 -14.51 15.88 -15.05
CA ILE A 261 -14.89 15.43 -16.38
C ILE A 261 -14.32 16.45 -17.37
N THR A 262 -13.73 15.97 -18.46
CA THR A 262 -13.20 16.83 -19.52
C THR A 262 -13.22 16.10 -20.87
N LYS A 263 -13.04 16.86 -21.94
CA LYS A 263 -13.02 16.36 -23.31
C LYS A 263 -11.76 15.54 -23.60
N GLU A 264 -11.90 14.60 -24.53
CA GLU A 264 -10.85 13.70 -25.02
C GLU A 264 -9.58 14.47 -25.47
N GLU A 265 -9.73 15.62 -26.13
CA GLU A 265 -8.61 16.40 -26.69
C GLU A 265 -7.62 16.87 -25.61
N LEU A 266 -8.10 17.15 -24.39
CA LEU A 266 -7.21 17.57 -23.30
C LEU A 266 -6.24 16.46 -22.92
N TYR A 267 -6.70 15.20 -22.92
CA TYR A 267 -5.86 14.05 -22.58
C TYR A 267 -4.99 13.56 -23.73
N TYR A 268 -5.38 13.83 -24.98
CA TYR A 268 -4.46 13.69 -26.11
C TYR A 268 -3.33 14.73 -26.03
N ARG A 269 -3.67 16.00 -25.77
CA ARG A 269 -2.68 17.07 -25.61
C ARG A 269 -1.71 16.75 -24.48
N SER A 270 -2.21 16.34 -23.31
CA SER A 270 -1.38 15.96 -22.17
C SER A 270 -0.69 14.60 -22.28
N ARG A 271 -0.82 13.91 -23.42
CA ARG A 271 -0.28 12.57 -23.68
C ARG A 271 -0.77 11.46 -22.74
N HIS A 272 -1.80 11.71 -21.94
CA HIS A 272 -2.37 10.69 -21.07
C HIS A 272 -3.11 9.61 -21.87
N LEU A 273 -3.83 9.96 -22.93
CA LEU A 273 -4.45 8.92 -23.77
C LEU A 273 -3.41 8.02 -24.46
N PRO A 274 -2.36 8.57 -25.13
CA PRO A 274 -1.31 7.75 -25.72
C PRO A 274 -0.61 6.77 -24.77
N TYR A 275 -0.34 7.17 -23.52
CA TYR A 275 0.49 6.37 -22.59
C TYR A 275 -0.28 5.74 -21.41
N TYR A 276 -1.53 6.15 -21.17
CA TYR A 276 -2.28 5.82 -19.94
C TYR A 276 -3.73 5.39 -20.20
N ALA A 277 -4.14 5.18 -21.45
CA ALA A 277 -5.53 4.85 -21.80
C ALA A 277 -6.06 3.58 -21.12
N GLU A 278 -5.24 2.55 -20.95
CA GLU A 278 -5.65 1.28 -20.33
C GLU A 278 -6.06 1.44 -18.85
N ASP A 279 -5.44 2.40 -18.16
CA ASP A 279 -5.73 2.73 -16.75
C ASP A 279 -6.81 3.82 -16.61
N MET A 280 -7.38 4.31 -17.71
CA MET A 280 -8.46 5.30 -17.71
C MET A 280 -9.82 4.62 -17.78
N TYR A 281 -10.83 5.23 -17.14
CA TYR A 281 -12.20 4.83 -17.41
C TYR A 281 -12.54 5.09 -18.88
N LYS A 282 -13.29 4.16 -19.48
CA LYS A 282 -13.76 4.31 -20.86
C LYS A 282 -14.52 5.63 -21.03
N PRO A 283 -14.38 6.29 -22.19
CA PRO A 283 -15.09 7.53 -22.45
C PRO A 283 -16.60 7.29 -22.49
N PHE A 284 -17.34 8.37 -22.25
CA PHE A 284 -18.76 8.46 -22.55
C PHE A 284 -18.98 9.56 -23.59
N GLU A 285 -19.92 9.33 -24.51
CA GLU A 285 -20.21 10.24 -25.61
C GLU A 285 -21.46 11.06 -25.29
N ILE A 286 -21.35 12.39 -25.42
CA ILE A 286 -22.44 13.35 -25.20
C ILE A 286 -22.35 14.37 -26.34
N ASP A 287 -23.45 14.58 -27.06
CA ASP A 287 -23.57 15.55 -28.16
C ASP A 287 -22.48 15.42 -29.26
N GLY A 288 -22.02 14.18 -29.51
CA GLY A 288 -20.97 13.88 -30.49
C GLY A 288 -19.55 14.17 -30.00
N GLU A 289 -19.36 14.57 -28.74
CA GLU A 289 -18.07 14.73 -28.09
C GLU A 289 -17.80 13.60 -27.10
N ARG A 290 -16.53 13.20 -26.98
CA ARG A 290 -16.10 12.20 -26.00
C ARG A 290 -15.57 12.86 -24.75
N PHE A 291 -16.09 12.41 -23.62
CA PHE A 291 -15.70 12.87 -22.29
C PHE A 291 -15.10 11.73 -21.48
N TYR A 292 -14.14 12.10 -20.64
CA TYR A 292 -13.42 11.19 -19.75
C TYR A 292 -13.51 11.69 -18.31
N LEU A 293 -13.63 10.73 -17.38
CA LEU A 293 -13.29 10.98 -15.98
C LEU A 293 -11.78 11.18 -15.85
N ARG A 294 -11.36 12.16 -15.05
CA ARG A 294 -9.95 12.49 -14.93
C ARG A 294 -9.14 11.42 -14.18
N PRO A 295 -8.02 10.95 -14.73
CA PRO A 295 -7.10 10.04 -14.02
C PRO A 295 -6.07 10.78 -13.15
N MET A 296 -5.86 12.07 -13.43
CA MET A 296 -4.86 12.97 -12.83
C MET A 296 -5.36 14.43 -12.88
N ASN A 297 -4.85 15.30 -12.01
CA ASN A 297 -5.22 16.72 -12.00
C ASN A 297 -4.36 17.59 -12.93
N CYS A 298 -3.14 17.13 -13.30
CA CYS A 298 -2.16 17.94 -14.04
C CYS A 298 -2.72 18.71 -15.25
N PRO A 299 -3.53 18.12 -16.17
CA PRO A 299 -3.92 18.84 -17.38
C PRO A 299 -4.83 20.03 -17.06
N HIS A 300 -5.61 19.94 -15.97
CA HIS A 300 -6.48 21.01 -15.53
C HIS A 300 -5.69 22.14 -14.86
N HIS A 301 -4.68 21.80 -14.05
CA HIS A 301 -3.81 22.80 -13.44
C HIS A 301 -3.01 23.57 -14.49
N HIS A 302 -2.64 22.93 -15.60
CA HIS A 302 -2.02 23.62 -16.73
C HIS A 302 -2.97 24.64 -17.38
N GLN A 303 -4.26 24.32 -17.50
CA GLN A 303 -5.27 25.29 -17.96
C GLN A 303 -5.42 26.47 -16.99
N VAL A 304 -5.34 26.22 -15.68
CA VAL A 304 -5.37 27.30 -14.68
C VAL A 304 -4.13 28.19 -14.79
N TYR A 305 -2.94 27.61 -14.98
CA TYR A 305 -1.72 28.40 -15.22
C TYR A 305 -1.85 29.27 -16.46
N LEU A 306 -2.38 28.72 -17.56
CA LEU A 306 -2.58 29.43 -18.83
C LEU A 306 -3.67 30.51 -18.79
N ALA A 307 -4.46 30.60 -17.73
CA ALA A 307 -5.52 31.61 -17.61
C ALA A 307 -4.96 33.04 -17.50
N GLU A 308 -3.71 33.19 -17.06
CA GLU A 308 -3.03 34.48 -16.89
C GLU A 308 -1.62 34.44 -17.49
N LYS A 309 -1.09 35.61 -17.87
CA LYS A 309 0.32 35.75 -18.25
C LYS A 309 1.17 35.93 -17.01
N HIS A 310 2.28 35.20 -16.92
CA HIS A 310 3.19 35.25 -15.78
C HIS A 310 4.50 35.96 -16.14
N SER A 311 4.97 36.85 -15.27
CA SER A 311 6.31 37.42 -15.30
C SER A 311 7.29 36.50 -14.55
N TYR A 312 8.58 36.61 -14.88
CA TYR A 312 9.64 35.94 -14.11
C TYR A 312 9.60 36.25 -12.61
N ARG A 313 9.01 37.39 -12.22
CA ARG A 313 8.82 37.84 -10.83
C ARG A 313 7.71 37.11 -10.10
N ASP A 314 6.73 36.58 -10.82
CA ASP A 314 5.60 35.85 -10.26
C ASP A 314 5.99 34.40 -9.95
N LEU A 315 7.09 33.91 -10.53
CA LEU A 315 7.59 32.55 -10.34
C LEU A 315 8.41 32.40 -9.05
N PRO A 316 8.20 31.31 -8.30
CA PRO A 316 7.41 30.13 -8.66
C PRO A 316 5.92 30.26 -8.31
N VAL A 317 5.06 29.79 -9.23
CA VAL A 317 3.60 29.66 -9.02
C VAL A 317 3.31 28.24 -8.55
N ARG A 318 2.62 28.08 -7.42
CA ARG A 318 2.36 26.77 -6.80
C ARG A 318 0.85 26.53 -6.70
N LEU A 319 0.28 25.70 -7.58
CA LEU A 319 -1.15 25.40 -7.56
C LEU A 319 -1.40 24.08 -6.82
N SER A 320 -2.25 24.07 -5.79
CA SER A 320 -2.64 22.84 -5.07
C SER A 320 -4.13 22.56 -5.11
N GLU A 321 -4.50 21.29 -5.07
CA GLU A 321 -5.89 20.82 -5.04
C GLU A 321 -5.97 19.46 -4.32
N TYR A 322 -6.98 19.28 -3.48
CA TYR A 322 -7.43 17.93 -3.12
C TYR A 322 -8.30 17.39 -4.25
N GLY A 323 -7.63 16.85 -5.27
CA GLY A 323 -8.26 16.50 -6.53
C GLY A 323 -8.83 15.09 -6.53
N GLN A 324 -10.15 14.96 -6.67
CA GLN A 324 -10.82 13.68 -6.90
C GLN A 324 -10.51 13.14 -8.30
N VAL A 325 -9.91 11.96 -8.40
CA VAL A 325 -9.53 11.32 -9.67
C VAL A 325 -10.05 9.88 -9.72
N TYR A 326 -10.01 9.29 -10.93
CA TYR A 326 -10.51 7.95 -11.22
C TYR A 326 -9.53 7.16 -12.08
N ARG A 327 -9.14 5.97 -11.61
CA ARG A 327 -8.29 5.03 -12.38
C ARG A 327 -8.98 3.68 -12.51
N TYR A 328 -8.91 3.11 -13.70
CA TYR A 328 -9.47 1.80 -13.99
C TYR A 328 -8.54 0.69 -13.50
N GLU A 329 -8.63 0.39 -12.21
CA GLU A 329 -7.90 -0.72 -11.61
C GLU A 329 -8.63 -2.05 -11.86
N ALA A 330 -7.87 -3.09 -12.23
CA ALA A 330 -8.40 -4.45 -12.35
C ALA A 330 -9.08 -4.88 -11.04
N SER A 331 -10.22 -5.56 -11.13
CA SER A 331 -11.04 -5.92 -9.96
C SER A 331 -10.26 -6.75 -8.93
N GLY A 332 -9.41 -7.68 -9.39
CA GLY A 332 -8.55 -8.50 -8.53
C GLY A 332 -7.42 -7.73 -7.83
N ALA A 333 -7.10 -6.51 -8.29
CA ALA A 333 -6.08 -5.67 -7.69
C ALA A 333 -6.61 -4.76 -6.57
N LEU A 334 -7.93 -4.60 -6.46
CA LEU A 334 -8.56 -3.74 -5.46
C LEU A 334 -8.34 -4.31 -4.05
N SER A 335 -7.92 -3.45 -3.13
CA SER A 335 -7.64 -3.86 -1.75
C SER A 335 -7.96 -2.72 -0.79
N GLY A 336 -9.07 -2.88 -0.05
CA GLY A 336 -9.49 -1.93 0.98
C GLY A 336 -9.39 -0.48 0.49
N LEU A 337 -8.71 0.37 1.26
CA LEU A 337 -8.40 1.75 0.88
C LEU A 337 -7.00 1.92 0.25
N THR A 338 -6.15 0.89 0.25
CA THR A 338 -4.78 1.01 -0.29
C THR A 338 -4.75 1.05 -1.83
N ARG A 339 -5.70 0.36 -2.48
CA ARG A 339 -5.88 0.35 -3.93
C ARG A 339 -7.37 0.38 -4.30
N VAL A 340 -7.79 1.53 -4.84
CA VAL A 340 -9.18 1.89 -5.15
C VAL A 340 -9.25 2.51 -6.55
N ARG A 341 -10.46 2.63 -7.09
CA ARG A 341 -10.70 3.24 -8.41
C ARG A 341 -10.96 4.74 -8.32
N GLY A 342 -11.71 5.18 -7.31
CA GLY A 342 -11.96 6.59 -7.05
C GLY A 342 -11.24 7.02 -5.78
N PHE A 343 -10.44 8.09 -5.87
CA PHE A 343 -9.68 8.59 -4.73
C PHE A 343 -9.38 10.08 -4.86
N CYS A 344 -9.07 10.71 -3.73
CA CYS A 344 -8.80 12.15 -3.67
C CYS A 344 -7.37 12.40 -3.23
N GLN A 345 -6.57 13.04 -4.08
CA GLN A 345 -5.13 13.24 -3.88
C GLN A 345 -4.80 14.63 -3.37
N ASN A 346 -3.87 14.75 -2.43
CA ASN A 346 -3.23 16.01 -2.05
C ASN A 346 -2.24 16.44 -3.14
N ASP A 347 -2.75 16.86 -4.29
CA ASP A 347 -1.97 17.06 -5.49
C ASP A 347 -1.59 18.53 -5.68
N ALA A 348 -0.44 18.78 -6.29
CA ALA A 348 -0.02 20.12 -6.66
C ALA A 348 0.99 20.14 -7.80
N HIS A 349 0.94 21.23 -8.56
CA HIS A 349 1.82 21.51 -9.69
C HIS A 349 2.51 22.85 -9.47
N ILE A 350 3.83 22.83 -9.39
CA ILE A 350 4.67 24.02 -9.21
C ILE A 350 5.30 24.37 -10.54
N TYR A 351 5.01 25.58 -11.02
CA TYR A 351 5.60 26.17 -12.21
C TYR A 351 6.75 27.07 -11.77
N CYS A 352 7.96 26.77 -12.22
CA CYS A 352 9.16 27.47 -11.79
C CYS A 352 10.15 27.66 -12.94
N ARG A 353 11.09 28.59 -12.75
CA ARG A 353 12.20 28.76 -13.70
C ARG A 353 13.23 27.64 -13.53
N TYR A 354 14.07 27.45 -14.54
CA TYR A 354 15.16 26.47 -14.51
C TYR A 354 16.09 26.66 -13.30
N ASP A 355 16.46 27.89 -12.99
CA ASP A 355 17.33 28.24 -11.85
C ASP A 355 16.67 28.00 -10.48
N GLN A 356 15.34 27.89 -10.43
CA GLN A 356 14.57 27.67 -9.19
C GLN A 356 14.27 26.19 -8.91
N ALA A 357 14.38 25.32 -9.93
CA ALA A 357 13.85 23.96 -9.87
C ALA A 357 14.45 23.12 -8.73
N LYS A 358 15.78 23.19 -8.52
CA LYS A 358 16.45 22.49 -7.42
C LYS A 358 15.91 22.89 -6.06
N ASP A 359 15.81 24.20 -5.82
CA ASP A 359 15.36 24.76 -4.54
C ASP A 359 13.89 24.44 -4.26
N GLU A 360 13.03 24.48 -5.29
CA GLU A 360 11.63 24.07 -5.16
C GLU A 360 11.50 22.57 -4.91
N PHE A 361 12.29 21.73 -5.58
CA PHE A 361 12.30 20.29 -5.35
C PHE A 361 12.73 19.96 -3.91
N LEU A 362 13.75 20.64 -3.40
CA LEU A 362 14.23 20.52 -2.02
C LEU A 362 13.19 21.02 -0.99
N LYS A 363 12.47 22.11 -1.28
CA LYS A 363 11.35 22.57 -0.43
C LYS A 363 10.24 21.53 -0.34
N VAL A 364 9.90 20.89 -1.47
CA VAL A 364 8.92 19.79 -1.48
C VAL A 364 9.42 18.60 -0.64
N MET A 365 10.69 18.21 -0.73
CA MET A 365 11.25 17.15 0.14
C MET A 365 11.13 17.50 1.63
N ARG A 366 11.45 18.74 1.99
CA ARG A 366 11.30 19.22 3.37
C ARG A 366 9.83 19.25 3.81
N LEU A 367 8.89 19.55 2.92
CA LEU A 367 7.45 19.47 3.21
C LEU A 367 7.02 18.03 3.53
N HIS A 368 7.48 17.04 2.78
CA HIS A 368 7.24 15.62 3.07
C HIS A 368 7.74 15.25 4.47
N ALA A 369 9.00 15.57 4.77
CA ALA A 369 9.60 15.29 6.08
C ALA A 369 8.84 15.97 7.24
N ARG A 370 8.39 17.23 7.06
CA ARG A 370 7.57 17.92 8.06
C ARG A 370 6.26 17.18 8.34
N TYR A 371 5.55 16.72 7.31
CA TYR A 371 4.36 15.91 7.54
C TYR A 371 4.69 14.63 8.29
N TYR A 372 5.73 13.90 7.88
CA TYR A 372 6.11 12.65 8.52
C TYR A 372 6.45 12.84 10.00
N ASP A 373 7.15 13.93 10.35
CA ASP A 373 7.39 14.30 11.74
C ASP A 373 6.09 14.55 12.53
N LEU A 374 5.09 15.21 11.92
CA LEU A 374 3.79 15.44 12.53
C LEU A 374 2.96 14.17 12.75
N PHE A 375 3.25 13.08 12.03
CA PHE A 375 2.63 11.77 12.24
C PHE A 375 3.50 10.83 13.08
N GLY A 376 4.73 11.23 13.46
CA GLY A 376 5.68 10.35 14.13
C GLY A 376 6.32 9.30 13.21
N ILE A 377 6.28 9.49 11.90
CA ILE A 377 6.89 8.58 10.92
C ILE A 377 8.39 8.88 10.86
N LYS A 378 9.23 7.95 11.36
CA LYS A 378 10.69 8.11 11.43
C LYS A 378 11.48 7.23 10.47
N ASP A 379 10.93 6.06 10.11
CA ASP A 379 11.58 5.11 9.21
C ASP A 379 11.04 5.30 7.78
N TYR A 380 11.78 6.10 7.00
CA TYR A 380 11.51 6.31 5.59
C TYR A 380 12.80 6.57 4.81
N TYR A 381 12.77 6.27 3.52
CA TYR A 381 13.83 6.61 2.58
C TYR A 381 13.23 7.04 1.25
N MET A 382 14.03 7.69 0.42
CA MET A 382 13.61 8.09 -0.93
C MET A 382 14.10 7.09 -1.97
N ARG A 383 13.28 6.82 -2.97
CA ARG A 383 13.63 6.00 -4.12
C ARG A 383 13.65 6.88 -5.36
N LEU A 384 14.83 7.09 -5.92
CA LEU A 384 14.99 7.75 -7.22
C LEU A 384 14.78 6.71 -8.31
N SER A 385 13.68 6.84 -9.04
CA SER A 385 13.39 5.93 -10.15
C SER A 385 13.99 6.48 -11.44
N LEU A 386 14.87 5.68 -12.05
CA LEU A 386 15.56 5.94 -13.30
C LEU A 386 14.78 5.35 -14.49
N PRO A 387 14.95 5.87 -15.72
CA PRO A 387 14.38 5.26 -16.92
C PRO A 387 15.02 3.88 -17.20
N ASP A 388 14.26 3.00 -17.83
CA ASP A 388 14.78 1.77 -18.44
C ASP A 388 15.42 2.12 -19.79
N LEU A 389 16.74 2.00 -19.88
CA LEU A 389 17.48 2.33 -21.11
C LEU A 389 17.25 1.32 -22.23
N ASP A 390 16.74 0.12 -21.91
CA ASP A 390 16.45 -0.93 -22.87
C ASP A 390 14.99 -0.86 -23.40
N LYS A 391 14.15 0.00 -22.82
CA LYS A 391 12.72 0.21 -23.18
C LYS A 391 12.36 1.68 -23.34
N LEU A 392 13.04 2.34 -24.27
CA LEU A 392 12.89 3.77 -24.51
C LEU A 392 11.50 4.19 -25.02
N ASP A 393 10.74 3.26 -25.62
CA ASP A 393 9.37 3.47 -26.10
C ASP A 393 8.36 3.84 -25.00
N LYS A 394 8.65 3.46 -23.75
CA LYS A 394 7.88 3.83 -22.56
C LYS A 394 8.09 5.28 -22.13
N TYR A 395 9.14 5.94 -22.60
CA TYR A 395 9.56 7.27 -22.16
C TYR A 395 9.50 8.29 -23.30
N VAL A 396 9.46 9.56 -22.92
CA VAL A 396 9.64 10.66 -23.89
C VAL A 396 11.09 10.67 -24.40
N ASP A 397 11.25 10.71 -25.72
CA ASP A 397 12.55 10.74 -26.42
C ASP A 397 13.24 12.11 -26.35
N GLU A 398 13.71 12.46 -25.15
CA GLU A 398 14.45 13.71 -24.88
C GLU A 398 15.64 13.49 -23.92
N PRO A 399 16.70 12.78 -24.36
CA PRO A 399 17.78 12.32 -23.48
C PRO A 399 18.51 13.46 -22.74
N GLU A 400 18.70 14.62 -23.39
CA GLU A 400 19.37 15.77 -22.76
C GLU A 400 18.58 16.33 -21.57
N LYS A 401 17.24 16.39 -21.69
CA LYS A 401 16.39 16.88 -20.60
C LYS A 401 16.30 15.89 -19.46
N TRP A 402 16.28 14.59 -19.75
CA TRP A 402 16.38 13.54 -18.74
C TRP A 402 17.65 13.68 -17.91
N LEU A 403 18.81 13.86 -18.55
CA LEU A 403 20.08 14.04 -17.86
C LEU A 403 20.10 15.32 -17.01
N ALA A 404 19.54 16.42 -17.52
CA ALA A 404 19.43 17.68 -16.77
C ALA A 404 18.51 17.52 -15.54
N ALA A 405 17.34 16.90 -15.70
CA ALA A 405 16.41 16.62 -14.63
C ALA A 405 17.01 15.72 -13.55
N LEU A 406 17.66 14.62 -13.94
CA LEU A 406 18.33 13.71 -13.02
C LEU A 406 19.45 14.39 -12.23
N LYS A 407 20.21 15.29 -12.87
CA LYS A 407 21.24 16.08 -12.19
C LYS A 407 20.61 16.96 -11.09
N ILE A 408 19.58 17.72 -11.43
CA ILE A 408 18.87 18.59 -10.48
C ILE A 408 18.34 17.78 -9.29
N ILE A 409 17.69 16.64 -9.57
CA ILE A 409 17.09 15.79 -8.54
C ILE A 409 18.17 15.17 -7.64
N ARG A 410 19.26 14.63 -8.20
CA ARG A 410 20.35 14.05 -7.41
C ARG A 410 21.01 15.10 -6.51
N GLU A 411 21.28 16.29 -7.03
CA GLU A 411 21.82 17.39 -6.23
C GLU A 411 20.87 17.77 -5.08
N ALA A 412 19.56 17.87 -5.34
CA ALA A 412 18.56 18.15 -4.31
C ALA A 412 18.48 17.03 -3.26
N MET A 413 18.56 15.76 -3.66
CA MET A 413 18.54 14.60 -2.75
C MET A 413 19.79 14.54 -1.86
N ILE A 414 20.96 14.83 -2.41
CA ILE A 414 22.20 14.91 -1.63
C ILE A 414 22.13 16.07 -0.64
N GLU A 415 21.67 17.25 -1.08
CA GLU A 415 21.53 18.44 -0.23
C GLU A 415 20.46 18.27 0.87
N SER A 416 19.43 17.44 0.63
CA SER A 416 18.39 17.20 1.62
C SER A 416 18.89 16.40 2.83
N GLY A 417 19.94 15.58 2.66
CA GLY A 417 20.49 14.72 3.70
C GLY A 417 19.61 13.52 4.07
N TYR A 418 18.57 13.22 3.27
CA TYR A 418 17.68 12.08 3.54
C TYR A 418 18.21 10.80 2.86
N PRO A 419 18.05 9.62 3.48
CA PRO A 419 18.50 8.36 2.88
C PRO A 419 17.80 8.11 1.55
N PHE A 420 18.54 7.65 0.54
CA PHE A 420 17.94 7.29 -0.74
C PHE A 420 18.63 6.13 -1.46
N ARG A 421 17.92 5.55 -2.41
CA ARG A 421 18.41 4.51 -3.33
C ARG A 421 17.94 4.79 -4.75
N GLU A 422 18.73 4.40 -5.73
CA GLU A 422 18.37 4.49 -7.15
C GLU A 422 17.83 3.14 -7.63
N VAL A 423 16.77 3.16 -8.44
CA VAL A 423 16.13 1.96 -9.00
C VAL A 423 15.81 2.17 -10.48
N GLU A 424 16.27 1.26 -11.32
CA GLU A 424 16.09 1.31 -12.78
C GLU A 424 14.68 0.88 -13.22
N GLY A 425 14.19 1.46 -14.32
CA GLY A 425 12.93 1.10 -14.99
C GLY A 425 11.63 1.53 -14.32
N GLU A 426 11.71 2.25 -13.21
CA GLU A 426 10.54 2.68 -12.45
C GLU A 426 10.09 4.13 -12.73
N ALA A 427 10.83 4.91 -13.54
CA ALA A 427 10.49 6.32 -13.82
C ALA A 427 9.10 6.51 -14.46
N ALA A 428 8.54 7.72 -14.34
CA ALA A 428 7.33 8.10 -15.06
C ALA A 428 7.64 8.34 -16.55
N PHE A 429 6.63 8.26 -17.42
CA PHE A 429 6.86 8.42 -18.87
C PHE A 429 7.38 9.82 -19.24
N TYR A 430 7.03 10.85 -18.47
CA TYR A 430 7.38 12.26 -18.69
C TYR A 430 8.59 12.76 -17.89
N GLY A 431 9.19 11.94 -17.02
CA GLY A 431 10.36 12.37 -16.26
C GLY A 431 10.73 11.49 -15.06
N PRO A 432 11.89 11.79 -14.43
CA PRO A 432 12.33 11.09 -13.23
C PRO A 432 11.41 11.39 -12.03
N LYS A 433 11.21 10.39 -11.19
CA LYS A 433 10.38 10.49 -9.98
C LYS A 433 11.17 10.10 -8.74
N VAL A 434 10.85 10.77 -7.64
CA VAL A 434 11.30 10.41 -6.30
C VAL A 434 10.09 9.95 -5.51
N ASP A 435 10.05 8.66 -5.18
CA ASP A 435 9.03 8.10 -4.31
C ASP A 435 9.54 8.09 -2.87
N PHE A 436 8.69 8.49 -1.93
CA PHE A 436 8.99 8.38 -0.51
C PHE A 436 8.45 7.04 -0.02
N MET A 437 9.38 6.16 0.34
CA MET A 437 9.12 4.83 0.84
C MET A 437 9.06 4.93 2.36
N ILE A 438 7.86 4.77 2.92
CA ILE A 438 7.69 4.75 4.37
C ILE A 438 7.54 3.31 4.83
N LYS A 439 8.17 2.98 5.97
CA LYS A 439 8.04 1.68 6.60
C LYS A 439 6.99 1.76 7.69
N SER A 440 5.99 0.89 7.64
CA SER A 440 5.04 0.75 8.75
C SER A 440 5.73 0.12 9.96
N VAL A 441 5.07 0.21 11.10
CA VAL A 441 5.57 -0.31 12.37
C VAL A 441 5.82 -1.83 12.37
N ILE A 442 5.18 -2.57 11.46
CA ILE A 442 5.38 -4.01 11.28
C ILE A 442 6.39 -4.35 10.16
N GLY A 443 6.97 -3.35 9.52
CA GLY A 443 8.02 -3.49 8.52
C GLY A 443 7.58 -3.47 7.06
N THR A 444 6.29 -3.28 6.77
CA THR A 444 5.78 -3.18 5.40
C THR A 444 6.14 -1.83 4.79
N GLU A 445 6.70 -1.82 3.58
CA GLU A 445 7.04 -0.59 2.87
C GLU A 445 5.89 -0.11 1.98
N TYR A 446 5.62 1.19 2.00
CA TYR A 446 4.59 1.84 1.20
C TYR A 446 5.19 3.02 0.42
N ALA A 447 4.95 3.05 -0.89
CA ALA A 447 5.12 4.25 -1.70
C ALA A 447 3.85 5.10 -1.57
N ILE A 448 3.85 6.04 -0.61
CA ILE A 448 2.66 6.85 -0.32
C ILE A 448 2.65 8.16 -1.11
N SER A 449 3.82 8.76 -1.27
CA SER A 449 3.96 10.08 -1.85
C SER A 449 5.11 10.12 -2.85
N THR A 450 5.00 11.07 -3.77
CA THR A 450 5.92 11.19 -4.89
C THR A 450 6.21 12.66 -5.15
N ASN A 451 7.41 12.94 -5.66
CA ASN A 451 7.86 14.22 -6.15
C ASN A 451 8.54 14.01 -7.51
N GLN A 452 8.06 14.68 -8.54
CA GLN A 452 8.44 14.39 -9.93
C GLN A 452 8.71 15.69 -10.67
N LEU A 453 9.65 15.64 -11.62
CA LEU A 453 9.98 16.77 -12.46
C LEU A 453 9.54 16.48 -13.89
N ASP A 454 8.52 17.21 -14.35
CA ASP A 454 7.93 17.09 -15.68
C ASP A 454 8.45 18.23 -16.58
N PHE A 455 9.02 17.83 -17.72
CA PHE A 455 9.48 18.73 -18.78
C PHE A 455 8.67 18.58 -20.08
N LEU A 456 7.80 17.57 -20.17
CA LEU A 456 6.92 17.31 -21.30
C LEU A 456 5.69 18.21 -21.26
N ALA A 457 5.10 18.42 -20.08
CA ALA A 457 3.94 19.29 -19.90
C ALA A 457 4.21 20.69 -20.47
N THR A 458 5.42 21.21 -20.25
CA THR A 458 5.87 22.51 -20.76
C THR A 458 5.73 22.62 -22.27
N GLN A 459 6.11 21.58 -23.01
CA GLN A 459 6.03 21.58 -24.47
C GLN A 459 4.62 21.32 -24.98
N THR A 460 3.92 20.38 -24.36
CA THR A 460 2.59 19.97 -24.82
C THR A 460 1.52 21.04 -24.56
N PHE A 461 1.72 21.88 -23.54
CA PHE A 461 0.82 22.97 -23.18
C PHE A 461 1.31 24.37 -23.50
N ASP A 462 2.51 24.52 -24.06
CA ASP A 462 3.15 25.83 -24.31
C ASP A 462 3.26 26.68 -23.02
N LEU A 463 3.64 26.05 -21.92
CA LEU A 463 3.70 26.70 -20.61
C LEU A 463 4.92 27.63 -20.55
N THR A 464 4.66 28.94 -20.55
CA THR A 464 5.71 29.97 -20.62
C THR A 464 5.49 31.09 -19.62
N TYR A 465 6.57 31.84 -19.36
CA TYR A 465 6.58 33.10 -18.63
C TYR A 465 7.37 34.17 -19.38
N ILE A 466 7.15 35.44 -19.06
CA ILE A 466 7.90 36.57 -19.61
C ILE A 466 9.17 36.82 -18.80
N GLY A 467 10.33 36.62 -19.44
CA GLY A 467 11.66 36.79 -18.85
C GLY A 467 12.06 38.25 -18.63
N GLU A 468 13.20 38.45 -17.97
CA GLU A 468 13.82 39.79 -17.81
C GLU A 468 14.16 40.45 -19.14
N ASP A 469 14.39 39.65 -20.17
CA ASP A 469 14.63 40.08 -21.55
C ASP A 469 13.35 40.42 -22.33
N GLY A 470 12.18 40.31 -21.69
CA GLY A 470 10.88 40.57 -22.29
C GLY A 470 10.40 39.47 -23.25
N LYS A 471 11.09 38.33 -23.34
CA LYS A 471 10.72 37.20 -24.20
C LYS A 471 9.97 36.11 -23.42
N GLU A 472 9.28 35.23 -24.14
CA GLU A 472 8.68 34.02 -23.57
C GLU A 472 9.76 32.96 -23.31
N HIS A 473 9.77 32.42 -22.10
CA HIS A 473 10.65 31.34 -21.67
C HIS A 473 9.82 30.18 -21.11
N PRO A 474 10.24 28.92 -21.33
CA PRO A 474 9.55 27.76 -20.80
C PRO A 474 9.71 27.65 -19.27
N VAL A 475 8.69 27.13 -18.59
CA VAL A 475 8.77 26.75 -17.16
C VAL A 475 9.14 25.28 -16.98
N TYR A 476 9.65 24.90 -15.81
CA TYR A 476 9.56 23.52 -15.33
C TYR A 476 8.31 23.32 -14.50
N VAL A 477 7.77 22.11 -14.56
CA VAL A 477 6.63 21.70 -13.73
C VAL A 477 7.09 20.63 -12.73
N ILE A 478 6.88 20.88 -11.43
CA ILE A 478 7.14 19.89 -10.38
C ILE A 478 5.78 19.38 -9.88
N HIS A 479 5.61 18.05 -9.93
CA HIS A 479 4.40 17.35 -9.51
C HIS A 479 4.65 16.79 -8.12
N ARG A 480 3.77 17.05 -7.16
CA ARG A 480 3.97 16.57 -5.80
C ARG A 480 2.68 16.15 -5.13
N ALA A 481 2.76 15.07 -4.35
CA ALA A 481 1.66 14.59 -3.54
C ALA A 481 2.13 14.06 -2.16
N PRO A 482 2.50 14.92 -1.20
CA PRO A 482 3.17 14.54 0.03
C PRO A 482 2.34 13.69 1.00
N LEU A 483 1.02 13.86 0.98
CA LEU A 483 0.09 13.00 1.72
C LEU A 483 -0.56 11.93 0.84
N GLY A 484 -0.15 11.79 -0.42
CA GLY A 484 -0.75 10.85 -1.37
C GLY A 484 -2.25 11.06 -1.55
N SER A 485 -3.01 9.96 -1.62
CA SER A 485 -4.48 10.00 -1.55
C SER A 485 -5.00 9.84 -0.13
N HIS A 486 -6.15 10.44 0.18
CA HIS A 486 -6.83 10.21 1.45
C HIS A 486 -7.03 8.73 1.74
N GLU A 487 -7.44 7.97 0.73
CA GLU A 487 -7.69 6.54 0.84
C GLU A 487 -6.44 5.80 1.28
N ARG A 488 -5.34 5.92 0.52
CA ARG A 488 -4.10 5.20 0.82
C ARG A 488 -3.46 5.68 2.12
N PHE A 489 -3.48 6.99 2.38
CA PHE A 489 -2.85 7.54 3.57
C PHE A 489 -3.64 7.19 4.83
N VAL A 490 -4.97 7.27 4.82
CA VAL A 490 -5.79 6.81 5.95
C VAL A 490 -5.65 5.31 6.17
N ALA A 491 -5.55 4.50 5.11
CA ALA A 491 -5.25 3.06 5.26
C ALA A 491 -3.94 2.85 6.04
N PHE A 492 -2.89 3.57 5.62
CA PHE A 492 -1.61 3.55 6.31
C PHE A 492 -1.72 4.04 7.76
N LEU A 493 -2.41 5.15 8.04
CA LEU A 493 -2.55 5.68 9.40
C LEU A 493 -3.33 4.74 10.31
N ILE A 494 -4.35 4.04 9.80
CA ILE A 494 -5.06 3.00 10.55
C ILE A 494 -4.08 1.89 10.95
N GLU A 495 -3.25 1.42 10.01
CA GLU A 495 -2.27 0.37 10.26
C GLU A 495 -1.15 0.85 11.20
N HIS A 496 -0.65 2.06 10.98
CA HIS A 496 0.42 2.69 11.75
C HIS A 496 0.03 2.84 13.21
N TYR A 497 -1.15 3.40 13.52
CA TYR A 497 -1.62 3.58 14.89
C TYR A 497 -2.40 2.36 15.43
N ALA A 498 -2.57 1.30 14.64
CA ALA A 498 -3.51 0.23 14.92
C ALA A 498 -4.92 0.77 15.27
N GLY A 499 -5.36 1.87 14.65
CA GLY A 499 -6.61 2.59 14.95
C GLY A 499 -6.60 3.44 16.23
N ASN A 500 -5.52 3.45 17.02
CA ASN A 500 -5.36 4.33 18.19
C ASN A 500 -4.88 5.72 17.77
N PHE A 501 -5.66 6.43 16.95
CA PHE A 501 -5.28 7.75 16.44
C PHE A 501 -4.94 8.73 17.57
N PRO A 502 -3.94 9.60 17.41
CA PRO A 502 -3.71 10.69 18.35
C PRO A 502 -4.93 11.61 18.41
N THR A 503 -5.12 12.32 19.51
CA THR A 503 -6.29 13.12 19.85
C THR A 503 -6.67 14.07 18.72
N TRP A 504 -5.69 14.72 18.09
CA TRP A 504 -5.98 15.64 16.99
C TRP A 504 -6.64 14.98 15.77
N LEU A 505 -6.26 13.74 15.48
CA LEU A 505 -6.72 12.99 14.32
C LEU A 505 -7.94 12.11 14.66
N ALA A 506 -8.14 11.76 15.94
CA ALA A 506 -9.20 10.85 16.34
C ALA A 506 -10.60 11.32 15.86
N PRO A 507 -11.39 10.44 15.20
CA PRO A 507 -12.72 10.80 14.72
C PRO A 507 -13.67 11.27 15.82
N VAL A 508 -13.55 10.65 16.99
CA VAL A 508 -14.18 11.08 18.24
C VAL A 508 -13.05 11.25 19.23
N GLN A 509 -12.89 12.46 19.77
CA GLN A 509 -11.80 12.82 20.66
C GLN A 509 -12.18 12.56 22.12
N ALA A 510 -13.44 12.77 22.47
CA ALA A 510 -13.96 12.50 23.79
C ALA A 510 -15.36 11.85 23.76
N MET A 511 -15.59 10.93 24.69
CA MET A 511 -16.90 10.32 24.96
C MET A 511 -17.34 10.69 26.38
N VAL A 512 -18.48 11.35 26.51
CA VAL A 512 -19.07 11.67 27.82
C VAL A 512 -19.96 10.50 28.26
N VAL A 513 -19.73 10.01 29.48
CA VAL A 513 -20.39 8.83 30.04
C VAL A 513 -21.12 9.21 31.33
N PRO A 514 -22.45 9.42 31.30
CA PRO A 514 -23.25 9.60 32.50
C PRO A 514 -23.38 8.30 33.30
N ILE A 515 -23.23 8.37 34.63
CA ILE A 515 -23.34 7.18 35.50
C ILE A 515 -24.79 6.71 35.70
N ALA A 516 -25.77 7.56 35.40
CA ALA A 516 -27.21 7.29 35.45
C ALA A 516 -27.97 8.32 34.61
N ASP A 517 -29.19 8.01 34.18
CA ASP A 517 -30.00 8.84 33.27
C ASP A 517 -30.24 10.27 33.78
N ARG A 518 -30.30 10.46 35.12
CA ARG A 518 -30.44 11.79 35.73
C ARG A 518 -29.27 12.75 35.44
N HIS A 519 -28.13 12.22 34.98
CA HIS A 519 -26.95 13.02 34.63
C HIS A 519 -26.86 13.33 33.14
N ASN A 520 -27.82 12.89 32.32
CA ASN A 520 -27.78 13.09 30.87
C ASN A 520 -27.76 14.58 30.50
N ASP A 521 -28.51 15.42 31.20
CA ASP A 521 -28.54 16.87 30.94
C ASP A 521 -27.16 17.51 31.17
N TYR A 522 -26.48 17.15 32.26
CA TYR A 522 -25.13 17.62 32.51
C TYR A 522 -24.10 17.03 31.53
N ALA A 523 -24.29 15.78 31.09
CA ALA A 523 -23.44 15.18 30.06
C ALA A 523 -23.54 15.92 28.72
N GLU A 524 -24.76 16.33 28.32
CA GLU A 524 -24.98 17.16 27.13
C GLU A 524 -24.42 18.58 27.32
N GLU A 525 -24.54 19.17 28.51
CA GLU A 525 -23.90 20.46 28.84
C GLU A 525 -22.38 20.37 28.63
N VAL A 526 -21.73 19.34 29.18
CA VAL A 526 -20.29 19.08 29.00
C VAL A 526 -19.94 18.90 27.51
N ARG A 527 -20.74 18.13 26.78
CA ARG A 527 -20.53 17.91 25.34
C ARG A 527 -20.65 19.19 24.53
N ASN A 528 -21.64 20.04 24.81
CA ASN A 528 -21.77 21.37 24.19
C ASN A 528 -20.53 22.22 24.46
N LEU A 529 -20.09 22.32 25.72
CA LEU A 529 -18.93 23.13 26.11
C LEU A 529 -17.62 22.69 25.43
N LEU A 530 -17.40 21.38 25.29
CA LEU A 530 -16.23 20.86 24.58
C LEU A 530 -16.36 21.06 23.07
N PHE A 531 -17.54 20.78 22.51
CA PHE A 531 -17.79 20.90 21.07
C PHE A 531 -17.61 22.34 20.58
N ASP A 532 -18.12 23.31 21.33
CA ASP A 532 -18.04 24.74 21.03
C ASP A 532 -16.69 25.37 21.43
N ALA A 533 -15.76 24.59 21.99
CA ALA A 533 -14.46 25.09 22.39
C ALA A 533 -13.65 25.55 21.16
N ASP A 534 -13.04 26.73 21.26
CA ASP A 534 -12.10 27.26 20.26
C ASP A 534 -10.84 26.38 20.20
N VAL A 535 -10.86 25.36 19.36
CA VAL A 535 -9.73 24.47 19.08
C VAL A 535 -9.57 24.38 17.57
N PRO A 536 -8.37 24.67 17.02
CA PRO A 536 -8.16 24.72 15.57
C PRO A 536 -8.11 23.31 14.98
N THR A 537 -9.28 22.78 14.63
CA THR A 537 -9.48 21.47 13.99
C THR A 537 -10.11 21.65 12.61
N GLY A 538 -10.00 20.65 11.75
CA GLY A 538 -10.66 20.64 10.44
C GLY A 538 -12.19 20.63 10.53
N THR A 539 -12.75 20.25 11.68
CA THR A 539 -14.19 20.24 11.94
C THR A 539 -14.71 21.48 12.71
N GLY A 540 -13.84 22.46 13.01
CA GLY A 540 -14.24 23.71 13.66
C GLY A 540 -14.46 23.66 15.18
N GLY A 541 -13.94 22.64 15.86
CA GLY A 541 -14.09 22.41 17.30
C GLY A 541 -13.70 21.00 17.72
N LEU A 542 -13.87 20.65 19.01
CA LEU A 542 -13.61 19.28 19.47
C LEU A 542 -14.74 18.32 19.05
N ARG A 543 -14.38 17.10 18.67
CA ARG A 543 -15.35 16.05 18.30
C ARG A 543 -15.72 15.21 19.52
N VAL A 544 -16.87 15.50 20.10
CA VAL A 544 -17.33 14.92 21.36
C VAL A 544 -18.71 14.28 21.21
N GLU A 545 -18.86 13.06 21.71
CA GLU A 545 -20.12 12.31 21.74
C GLU A 545 -20.57 12.05 23.19
N VAL A 546 -21.86 11.74 23.39
CA VAL A 546 -22.42 11.31 24.69
C VAL A 546 -23.02 9.92 24.55
N ASP A 547 -22.70 9.01 25.47
CA ASP A 547 -23.36 7.70 25.55
C ASP A 547 -24.54 7.75 26.52
N THR A 548 -25.72 8.09 26.00
CA THR A 548 -26.99 8.12 26.75
C THR A 548 -27.71 6.76 26.77
N SER A 549 -27.07 5.67 26.36
CA SER A 549 -27.69 4.34 26.38
C SER A 549 -28.04 3.89 27.79
N THR A 550 -28.96 2.94 27.94
CA THR A 550 -29.36 2.37 29.24
C THR A 550 -28.35 1.35 29.79
N GLU A 551 -27.16 1.25 29.19
CA GLU A 551 -26.12 0.30 29.58
C GLU A 551 -25.43 0.73 30.87
N ARG A 552 -24.85 -0.24 31.60
CA ARG A 552 -24.06 0.08 32.81
C ARG A 552 -22.84 0.92 32.43
N MET A 553 -22.51 1.91 33.27
CA MET A 553 -21.34 2.79 33.08
C MET A 553 -20.06 2.04 32.67
N GLN A 554 -19.72 0.94 33.34
CA GLN A 554 -18.52 0.15 33.00
C GLN A 554 -18.56 -0.44 31.58
N LYS A 555 -19.74 -0.80 31.07
CA LYS A 555 -19.92 -1.27 29.70
C LYS A 555 -19.77 -0.11 28.70
N LYS A 556 -20.29 1.08 29.02
CA LYS A 556 -20.09 2.30 28.22
C LYS A 556 -18.59 2.65 28.10
N ILE A 557 -17.88 2.66 29.23
CA ILE A 557 -16.42 2.87 29.27
C ILE A 557 -15.71 1.84 28.40
N ARG A 558 -16.04 0.54 28.56
CA ARG A 558 -15.44 -0.52 27.75
C ARG A 558 -15.72 -0.33 26.26
N ASN A 559 -16.93 0.06 25.87
CA ASN A 559 -17.28 0.32 24.48
C ASN A 559 -16.45 1.49 23.92
N ALA A 560 -16.31 2.58 24.67
CA ALA A 560 -15.48 3.73 24.26
C ALA A 560 -14.00 3.35 24.10
N GLN A 561 -13.47 2.46 24.96
CA GLN A 561 -12.12 1.91 24.84
C GLN A 561 -11.97 1.01 23.60
N LEU A 562 -12.97 0.16 23.30
CA LEU A 562 -12.98 -0.66 22.09
C LEU A 562 -13.06 0.18 20.82
N GLU A 563 -13.76 1.32 20.88
CA GLU A 563 -13.80 2.32 19.82
C GLU A 563 -12.56 3.25 19.81
N LYS A 564 -11.61 3.03 20.74
CA LYS A 564 -10.30 3.69 20.81
C LYS A 564 -10.36 5.21 21.00
N ILE A 565 -11.44 5.70 21.63
CA ILE A 565 -11.69 7.12 21.88
C ILE A 565 -10.66 7.64 22.92
N PRO A 566 -9.84 8.66 22.60
CA PRO A 566 -8.75 9.12 23.46
C PRO A 566 -9.18 9.47 24.89
N TYR A 567 -10.28 10.24 25.02
CA TYR A 567 -10.83 10.67 26.30
C TYR A 567 -12.18 10.04 26.60
N ILE A 568 -12.35 9.56 27.82
CA ILE A 568 -13.62 9.07 28.37
C ILE A 568 -13.90 9.92 29.61
N LEU A 569 -14.95 10.73 29.54
CA LEU A 569 -15.30 11.74 30.54
C LEU A 569 -16.52 11.27 31.33
N VAL A 570 -16.30 10.77 32.54
CA VAL A 570 -17.38 10.23 33.38
C VAL A 570 -18.01 11.35 34.19
N VAL A 571 -19.35 11.39 34.23
CA VAL A 571 -20.11 12.41 34.96
C VAL A 571 -21.18 11.80 35.87
N GLY A 572 -21.17 12.19 37.14
CA GLY A 572 -22.17 11.85 38.15
C GLY A 572 -22.61 13.05 38.98
N ASP A 573 -23.24 12.78 40.12
CA ASP A 573 -23.81 13.81 41.01
C ASP A 573 -22.72 14.80 41.47
N LYS A 574 -21.57 14.28 41.92
CA LYS A 574 -20.42 15.08 42.36
C LYS A 574 -19.89 15.97 41.24
N GLU A 575 -19.69 15.42 40.05
CA GLU A 575 -19.18 16.15 38.90
C GLU A 575 -20.12 17.27 38.45
N ALA A 576 -21.44 17.02 38.49
CA ALA A 576 -22.45 18.02 38.16
C ALA A 576 -22.49 19.17 39.18
N GLU A 577 -22.36 18.86 40.47
CA GLU A 577 -22.28 19.85 41.56
C GLU A 577 -21.01 20.71 41.47
N THR A 578 -19.85 20.09 41.20
CA THR A 578 -18.57 20.79 41.17
C THR A 578 -18.18 21.33 39.80
N ARG A 579 -19.01 21.15 38.76
CA ARG A 579 -18.75 21.59 37.38
C ARG A 579 -17.44 21.00 36.83
N THR A 580 -17.19 19.72 37.13
CA THR A 580 -16.00 18.94 36.73
C THR A 580 -16.39 17.72 35.90
N VAL A 581 -15.39 16.97 35.42
CA VAL A 581 -15.55 15.64 34.83
C VAL A 581 -14.47 14.71 35.38
N ALA A 582 -14.76 13.43 35.57
CA ALA A 582 -13.75 12.43 35.89
C ALA A 582 -13.12 11.91 34.59
N VAL A 583 -11.81 12.16 34.40
CA VAL A 583 -11.11 11.95 33.14
C VAL A 583 -10.39 10.62 33.14
N ARG A 584 -10.75 9.77 32.17
CA ARG A 584 -10.06 8.51 31.90
C ARG A 584 -9.54 8.49 30.46
N LEU A 585 -8.32 8.02 30.27
CA LEU A 585 -7.72 7.83 28.95
C LEU A 585 -8.03 6.42 28.40
N ARG A 586 -7.99 6.26 27.07
CA ARG A 586 -8.24 4.96 26.41
C ARG A 586 -7.38 3.80 26.92
N ASN A 587 -6.13 4.08 27.30
CA ASN A 587 -5.18 3.10 27.82
C ASN A 587 -5.50 2.65 29.27
N GLY A 588 -6.53 3.23 29.88
CA GLY A 588 -6.99 2.89 31.23
C GLY A 588 -6.46 3.81 32.32
N THR A 589 -5.52 4.71 32.01
CA THR A 589 -5.02 5.73 32.94
C THR A 589 -6.16 6.61 33.42
N ASP A 590 -6.26 6.76 34.74
CA ASP A 590 -7.23 7.61 35.42
C ASP A 590 -6.53 8.89 35.87
N LEU A 591 -7.00 10.04 35.38
CA LEU A 591 -6.48 11.36 35.73
C LEU A 591 -7.30 12.03 36.85
N GLY A 592 -8.37 11.36 37.32
CA GLY A 592 -9.25 11.87 38.35
C GLY A 592 -10.17 12.99 37.87
N ALA A 593 -10.76 13.71 38.83
CA ALA A 593 -11.68 14.80 38.55
C ALA A 593 -10.93 16.07 38.11
N MET A 594 -11.34 16.65 36.98
CA MET A 594 -10.77 17.86 36.41
C MET A 594 -11.87 18.88 36.07
N PRO A 595 -11.62 20.19 36.25
CA PRO A 595 -12.48 21.24 35.69
C PRO A 595 -12.57 21.13 34.16
N ILE A 596 -13.75 21.38 33.60
CA ILE A 596 -13.98 21.28 32.14
C ILE A 596 -13.00 22.18 31.36
N ALA A 597 -12.72 23.38 31.87
CA ALA A 597 -11.76 24.30 31.27
C ALA A 597 -10.34 23.74 31.18
N GLU A 598 -9.90 22.96 32.17
CA GLU A 598 -8.59 22.32 32.15
C GLU A 598 -8.54 21.17 31.14
N VAL A 599 -9.63 20.42 31.00
CA VAL A 599 -9.77 19.37 29.97
C VAL A 599 -9.69 19.98 28.57
N ILE A 600 -10.41 21.07 28.32
CA ILE A 600 -10.33 21.82 27.06
C ILE A 600 -8.90 22.30 26.80
N ALA A 601 -8.25 22.92 27.79
CA ALA A 601 -6.89 23.42 27.64
C ALA A 601 -5.89 22.31 27.31
N ARG A 602 -6.03 21.14 27.97
CA ARG A 602 -5.21 19.96 27.72
C ARG A 602 -5.43 19.41 26.31
N MET A 603 -6.68 19.17 25.91
CA MET A 603 -6.98 18.67 24.57
C MET A 603 -6.54 19.67 23.50
N ARG A 604 -6.67 20.98 23.73
CA ARG A 604 -6.15 22.03 22.83
C ARG A 604 -4.63 21.95 22.69
N ASP A 605 -3.90 21.74 23.78
CA ASP A 605 -2.44 21.58 23.76
C ASP A 605 -2.02 20.33 22.97
N GLU A 606 -2.69 19.19 23.19
CA GLU A 606 -2.44 17.96 22.43
C GLU A 606 -2.78 18.12 20.95
N VAL A 607 -3.90 18.80 20.64
CA VAL A 607 -4.26 19.14 19.26
C VAL A 607 -3.21 20.06 18.64
N VAL A 608 -2.84 21.16 19.26
CA VAL A 608 -1.95 22.14 18.62
C VAL A 608 -0.51 21.63 18.53
N ASN A 609 -0.01 21.00 19.60
CA ASN A 609 1.40 20.65 19.76
C ASN A 609 1.69 19.17 19.53
N ARG A 610 0.67 18.35 19.23
CA ARG A 610 0.81 16.93 18.86
C ARG A 610 1.57 16.09 19.91
N ARG A 611 1.40 16.42 21.19
CA ARG A 611 2.18 15.85 22.31
C ARG A 611 1.82 14.42 22.68
N ASP A 612 0.68 13.94 22.23
CA ASP A 612 0.12 12.62 22.53
C ASP A 612 0.41 11.58 21.44
N ILE A 613 1.32 11.90 20.51
CA ILE A 613 1.86 10.92 19.57
C ILE A 613 2.79 9.99 20.35
N GLU A 614 2.21 8.93 20.90
CA GLU A 614 2.94 7.77 21.37
C GLU A 614 3.24 6.88 20.16
N LEU A 615 4.53 6.69 19.84
CA LEU A 615 4.91 5.68 18.85
C LEU A 615 4.48 4.31 19.39
N PRO A 616 3.86 3.46 18.56
CA PRO A 616 3.51 2.11 19.00
C PRO A 616 4.77 1.39 19.46
N VAL A 617 4.90 1.13 20.76
CA VAL A 617 5.91 0.19 21.27
C VAL A 617 5.43 -1.17 20.82
N ILE A 618 6.08 -1.70 19.80
CA ILE A 618 5.82 -3.05 19.33
C ILE A 618 6.81 -3.94 20.09
N GLU A 619 6.30 -4.67 21.08
CA GLU A 619 7.05 -5.71 21.79
C GLU A 619 7.63 -6.66 20.75
N THR A 620 8.96 -6.69 20.65
CA THR A 620 9.63 -7.54 19.68
C THR A 620 9.44 -9.01 20.07
N ALA A 621 9.63 -9.94 19.12
CA ALA A 621 9.50 -11.38 19.40
C ALA A 621 10.37 -11.85 20.60
N GLY A 622 11.43 -11.12 20.96
CA GLY A 622 12.25 -11.38 22.15
C GLY A 622 11.60 -10.95 23.47
N ASP A 623 10.83 -9.85 23.49
CA ASP A 623 10.21 -9.30 24.70
C ASP A 623 9.03 -10.17 25.18
N ALA A 624 8.33 -10.83 24.25
CA ALA A 624 7.21 -11.73 24.55
C ALA A 624 7.63 -13.00 25.31
N THR A 625 8.93 -13.28 25.43
CA THR A 625 9.47 -14.43 26.21
C THR A 625 9.90 -14.05 27.63
N ALA A 626 9.78 -12.77 28.01
CA ALA A 626 10.23 -12.24 29.30
C ALA A 626 9.10 -11.86 30.28
N HIS A 627 7.84 -12.19 29.99
CA HIS A 627 6.69 -11.95 30.88
C HIS A 627 5.92 -13.20 31.25
#